data_AF-A0A2V3WCC8-F1
#
_entry.id   AF-A0A2V3WCC8-F1
#
_cell.length_a   1.000
_cell.length_b   1.000
_cell.length_c   1.000
_cell.angle_alpha   90.00
_cell.angle_beta   90.00
_cell.angle_gamma   90.00
#
_symmetry.space_group_name_H-M   'P 1'
#
loop_
_entity.id
_entity.type
_entity.pdbx_description
1 polymer ?
#
loop_
_entity_poly.entity_id
_entity_poly.type
_entity_poly.pdbx_seq_one_letter_code
_entity_poly.pdbx_strand_id
1 'polypeptide(L)' 'MQSDFMIIKALENGVQVIGLTRGQATKFHHAEKLDQGEVLVVQFTDHTSAVKIKGKATIQTSHGQTESE' A
#
# COMPACT_ATOMS: atom_id res chain seq x y z
N MET A 1 5.46 -18.54 -8.11
CA MET A 1 4.10 -18.24 -7.63
C MET A 1 3.84 -16.78 -7.95
N GLN A 2 2.66 -16.43 -8.46
CA GLN A 2 2.31 -15.03 -8.73
C GLN A 2 1.88 -14.41 -7.40
N SER A 3 2.60 -13.39 -6.93
CA SER A 3 2.27 -12.71 -5.67
C SER A 3 1.05 -11.81 -5.84
N ASP A 4 0.19 -11.78 -4.83
CA ASP A 4 -0.93 -10.85 -4.75
C ASP A 4 -0.44 -9.40 -4.81
N PHE A 5 -1.28 -8.54 -5.36
CA PHE A 5 -1.04 -7.10 -5.49
C PHE A 5 -2.27 -6.32 -5.06
N MET A 6 -2.08 -5.03 -4.84
CA MET A 6 -3.16 -4.08 -4.57
C MET A 6 -2.96 -2.80 -5.37
N ILE A 7 -4.08 -2.16 -5.72
CA ILE A 7 -4.13 -0.87 -6.40
C ILE A 7 -4.58 0.15 -5.37
N ILE A 8 -3.84 1.24 -5.24
CA ILE A 8 -4.11 2.31 -4.26
C ILE A 8 -4.22 3.61 -5.05
N LYS A 9 -5.33 4.34 -4.87
CA LYS A 9 -5.56 5.66 -5.45
C LYS A 9 -5.70 6.68 -4.34
N ALA A 10 -4.88 7.72 -4.35
CA ALA A 10 -4.97 8.81 -3.38
C ALA A 10 -6.19 9.70 -3.66
N LEU A 11 -7.00 9.92 -2.62
CA LEU A 11 -8.16 10.82 -2.66
C LEU A 11 -7.85 12.20 -2.06
N GLU A 12 -6.66 12.37 -1.46
CA GLU A 12 -6.10 13.63 -0.97
C GLU A 12 -4.59 13.70 -1.22
N ASN A 13 -3.98 14.87 -1.04
CA ASN A 13 -2.53 15.04 -1.15
C ASN A 13 -1.81 14.48 0.08
N GLY A 14 -0.67 13.82 -0.13
CA GLY A 14 0.16 13.32 0.96
C GLY A 14 -0.26 11.99 1.57
N VAL A 15 -1.05 11.19 0.85
CA VAL A 15 -1.29 9.79 1.20
C VAL A 15 0.05 9.05 1.25
N GLN A 16 0.27 8.23 2.28
CA GLN A 16 1.49 7.43 2.42
C GLN A 16 1.19 5.94 2.27
N VAL A 17 1.90 5.27 1.36
CA VAL A 17 1.90 3.81 1.21
C VAL A 17 3.19 3.26 1.81
N ILE A 18 3.10 2.57 2.94
CA ILE A 18 4.23 2.15 3.76
C ILE A 18 4.40 0.63 3.67
N GLY A 19 5.55 0.18 3.17
CA GLY A 19 5.92 -1.23 3.16
C GLY A 19 6.47 -1.69 4.51
N LEU A 20 6.02 -2.84 4.99
CA LEU A 20 6.52 -3.49 6.21
C LEU A 20 7.34 -4.73 5.88
N THR A 21 8.47 -4.89 6.59
CA THR A 21 9.43 -5.96 6.35
C THR A 21 8.84 -7.33 6.61
N ARG A 22 9.11 -8.27 5.70
CA ARG A 22 8.94 -9.70 5.93
C ARG A 22 10.06 -10.23 6.82
N GLY A 23 9.73 -11.06 7.81
CA GLY A 23 10.72 -11.74 8.66
C GLY A 23 10.43 -11.61 10.15
N GLN A 24 11.46 -11.81 10.99
CA GLN A 24 11.30 -11.81 12.45
C GLN A 24 10.92 -10.45 13.04
N ALA A 25 11.28 -9.36 12.39
CA ALA A 25 10.92 -8.01 12.81
C ALA A 25 9.93 -7.39 11.82
N THR A 26 8.93 -6.69 12.35
CA THR A 26 7.99 -5.89 11.57
C THR A 26 8.40 -4.42 11.68
N LYS A 27 9.02 -3.88 10.62
CA LYS A 27 9.51 -2.48 10.57
C LYS A 27 9.09 -1.83 9.26
N PHE A 28 8.93 -0.51 9.26
CA PHE A 28 8.78 0.26 8.02
C PHE A 28 10.11 0.28 7.28
N HIS A 29 10.10 -0.01 5.97
CA HIS A 29 11.32 0.01 5.16
C HIS A 29 11.27 0.97 3.97
N HIS A 30 10.06 1.25 3.45
CA HIS A 30 9.83 2.24 2.41
C HIS A 30 8.49 2.93 2.66
N ALA A 31 8.40 4.22 2.34
CA ALA A 31 7.17 4.98 2.35
C ALA A 31 7.07 5.77 1.04
N GLU A 32 6.10 5.41 0.20
CA GLU A 32 5.78 6.14 -1.02
C GLU A 32 4.74 7.21 -0.71
N LYS A 33 4.97 8.45 -1.13
CA LYS A 33 4.00 9.54 -0.99
C LYS A 33 3.22 9.66 -2.29
N LEU A 34 1.90 9.67 -2.19
CA LEU A 34 0.99 9.93 -3.30
C LEU A 34 0.26 11.25 -3.08
N ASP A 35 0.24 12.09 -4.11
CA ASP A 35 -0.63 13.26 -4.18
C ASP A 35 -1.97 12.92 -4.83
N GLN A 36 -2.97 13.79 -4.68
CA GLN A 36 -4.37 13.51 -5.03
C GLN A 36 -4.49 13.07 -6.50
N GLY A 37 -5.15 11.94 -6.71
CA GLY A 37 -5.37 11.37 -8.04
C GLY A 37 -4.25 10.43 -8.51
N GLU A 38 -3.09 10.41 -7.85
CA GLU A 38 -2.04 9.44 -8.15
C GLU A 38 -2.47 8.02 -7.78
N VAL A 39 -1.93 7.06 -8.54
CA VAL A 39 -2.25 5.64 -8.41
C VAL A 39 -0.95 4.85 -8.28
N LEU A 40 -0.91 3.94 -7.31
CA LEU A 40 0.18 3.01 -7.12
C LEU A 40 -0.33 1.57 -7.16
N VAL A 41 0.33 0.72 -7.95
CA VAL A 41 0.08 -0.73 -7.99
C VAL A 41 1.27 -1.41 -7.32
N VAL A 42 1.04 -2.06 -6.18
CA VAL A 42 2.11 -2.68 -5.37
C VAL A 42 1.87 -4.17 -5.17
N GLN A 43 2.95 -4.95 -5.29
CA GLN A 43 2.94 -6.39 -5.03
C GLN A 43 3.46 -6.71 -3.63
N PHE A 44 2.99 -7.81 -3.05
CA PHE A 44 3.73 -8.47 -1.97
C PHE A 44 5.00 -9.12 -2.52
N THR A 45 6.10 -8.95 -1.79
CA THR A 45 7.44 -9.40 -2.23
C THR A 45 8.14 -10.18 -1.13
N ASP A 46 9.37 -10.61 -1.40
CA ASP A 46 10.26 -11.18 -0.41
C ASP A 46 10.60 -10.19 0.71
N HIS A 47 10.56 -8.88 0.42
CA HIS A 47 10.86 -7.82 1.38
C HIS A 47 9.61 -7.24 2.03
N THR A 48 8.48 -7.21 1.33
CA THR A 48 7.22 -6.62 1.80
C THR A 48 6.18 -7.69 2.09
N SER A 49 5.85 -7.90 3.36
CA SER A 49 4.80 -8.82 3.79
C SER A 49 3.51 -8.15 4.20
N ALA A 50 3.54 -6.86 4.49
CA ALA A 50 2.37 -6.06 4.82
C ALA A 50 2.54 -4.64 4.25
N VAL A 51 1.42 -3.99 3.97
CA VAL A 51 1.36 -2.60 3.51
C VAL A 51 0.42 -1.84 4.44
N LYS A 52 0.86 -0.68 4.92
CA LYS A 52 0.05 0.26 5.70
C LYS A 52 -0.19 1.51 4.87
N ILE A 53 -1.44 1.95 4.81
CA ILE A 53 -1.84 3.17 4.11
C ILE A 53 -2.27 4.19 5.16
N LYS A 54 -1.83 5.44 4.99
CA LYS A 54 -2.23 6.59 5.82
C LYS A 54 -2.75 7.71 4.94
N GLY A 55 -3.85 8.33 5.36
CA GLY A 55 -4.56 9.35 4.60
C GLY A 55 -5.66 8.76 3.72
N LYS A 56 -6.45 9.64 3.12
CA LYS A 56 -7.65 9.27 2.38
C LYS A 56 -7.33 8.62 1.04
N ALA A 57 -7.66 7.34 0.87
CA ALA A 57 -7.38 6.59 -0.35
C ALA A 57 -8.44 5.51 -0.64
N THR A 58 -8.58 5.12 -1.90
CA THR A 58 -9.30 3.90 -2.31
C THR A 58 -8.30 2.78 -2.56
N ILE A 59 -8.57 1.59 -2.03
CA ILE A 59 -7.72 0.41 -2.14
C ILE A 59 -8.50 -0.72 -2.78
N GLN A 60 -7.98 -1.32 -3.84
CA GLN A 60 -8.53 -2.50 -4.48
C GLN A 60 -7.57 -3.68 -4.35
N THR A 61 -8.10 -4.83 -3.93
CA THR A 61 -7.38 -6.10 -3.81
C THR A 61 -8.17 -7.21 -4.51
N SER A 62 -7.65 -8.45 -4.50
CA SER A 62 -8.40 -9.63 -4.93
C SER A 62 -9.68 -9.88 -4.11
N HIS A 63 -9.79 -9.30 -2.90
CA HIS A 63 -10.93 -9.45 -2.01
C HIS A 63 -11.98 -8.34 -2.13
N GLY A 64 -11.80 -7.41 -3.07
CA GLY A 64 -12.69 -6.26 -3.28
C GLY A 64 -12.05 -4.92 -2.94
N GLN A 65 -12.89 -3.91 -2.78
CA GLN A 65 -12.50 -2.52 -2.55
C GLN A 65 -12.76 -2.10 -1.11
N THR A 66 -11.86 -1.29 -0.55
CA THR A 66 -12.02 -0.60 0.73
C THR A 66 -11.48 0.83 0.63
N GLU A 67 -11.76 1.65 1.64
CA GLU A 67 -11.22 3.01 1.76
C GLU A 67 -10.45 3.16 3.07
N SER A 68 -9.52 4.10 3.09
CA SER A 68 -8.84 4.58 4.30
C SER A 68 -9.17 6.05 4.55
N GLU A 69 -9.05 6.45 5.83
CA GLU A 69 -9.15 7.83 6.31
C GLU A 69 -7.83 8.26 6.95
#